data_AF-A0A2A9CQF2-F1
#
_entry.id   AF-A0A2A9CQF2-F1
#
_cell.length_a   1.000
_cell.length_b   1.000
_cell.length_c   1.000
_cell.angle_alpha   90.00
_cell.angle_beta   90.00
_cell.angle_gamma   90.00
#
_symmetry.space_group_name_H-M   'P 1'
#
loop_
_entity.id
_entity.type
_entity.pdbx_description
1 polymer ?
#
loop_
_entity_poly.entity_id
_entity_poly.type
_entity_poly.pdbx_seq_one_letter_code
_entity_poly.pdbx_strand_id
1 'polypeptide(L)'
;MGPPEDGWVRAVDRWLPRLLPVNLPLRTCLGCRRSVARDELVRLAWVEPDAQVVLDPGFRLGGRGCYLHPGCAAEVIRRRTVGRALRRPVDPGQVAELLATLS
;
A
#
# COMPACT_ATOMS: atom_id res chain seq x y z
N MET A 1 -30.95 -14.25 -24.05
CA MET A 1 -30.00 -13.43 -24.84
C MET A 1 -28.96 -12.93 -23.86
N GLY A 2 -27.85 -13.66 -23.74
CA GLY A 2 -26.79 -13.35 -22.77
C GLY A 2 -25.96 -12.15 -23.22
N PRO A 3 -25.45 -11.33 -22.30
CA PRO A 3 -24.57 -10.21 -22.65
C PRO A 3 -23.21 -10.69 -23.20
N PRO A 4 -22.52 -9.87 -24.01
CA PRO A 4 -21.25 -10.22 -24.65
C PRO A 4 -20.12 -10.43 -23.63
N GLU A 5 -19.36 -11.50 -23.84
CA GLU A 5 -18.35 -12.07 -22.93
C GLU A 5 -17.22 -11.11 -22.51
N ASP A 6 -16.88 -10.12 -23.33
CA ASP A 6 -15.75 -9.21 -23.09
C ASP A 6 -16.10 -7.96 -22.25
N GLY A 7 -17.39 -7.66 -22.10
CA GLY A 7 -17.86 -6.44 -21.42
C GLY A 7 -17.82 -6.53 -19.89
N TRP A 8 -17.81 -7.74 -19.34
CA TRP A 8 -17.85 -7.98 -17.89
C TRP A 8 -16.53 -7.65 -17.22
N VAL A 9 -15.38 -7.93 -17.83
CA VAL A 9 -14.07 -7.73 -17.18
C VAL A 9 -13.89 -6.27 -16.74
N ARG A 10 -14.20 -5.32 -17.63
CA ARG A 10 -14.08 -3.87 -17.35
C ARG A 10 -15.15 -3.34 -16.39
N ALA A 11 -16.35 -3.91 -16.43
CA ALA A 11 -17.41 -3.57 -15.48
C ALA A 11 -17.07 -4.10 -14.09
N VAL A 12 -16.72 -5.38 -13.97
CA VAL A 12 -16.34 -6.06 -12.73
C VAL A 12 -15.16 -5.33 -12.09
N ASP A 13 -14.10 -4.94 -12.81
CA ASP A 13 -13.00 -4.13 -12.26
C ASP A 13 -13.46 -2.82 -11.60
N ARG A 14 -14.54 -2.22 -12.12
CA ARG A 14 -15.15 -0.99 -11.58
C ARG A 14 -16.04 -1.24 -10.35
N TRP A 15 -16.58 -2.46 -10.20
CA TRP A 15 -17.46 -2.88 -9.10
C TRP A 15 -16.77 -3.77 -8.05
N LEU A 16 -15.59 -4.34 -8.35
CA LEU A 16 -14.85 -5.27 -7.48
C LEU A 16 -14.51 -4.69 -6.10
N PRO A 17 -14.26 -3.37 -5.92
CA PRO A 17 -14.14 -2.80 -4.57
C PRO A 17 -15.36 -3.03 -3.68
N ARG A 18 -16.54 -3.32 -4.27
CA ARG A 18 -17.82 -3.54 -3.58
C ARG A 18 -18.21 -5.01 -3.41
N LEU A 19 -17.54 -5.94 -4.11
CA LEU A 19 -17.83 -7.39 -4.05
C LEU A 19 -16.75 -8.18 -3.30
N LEU A 20 -15.70 -7.52 -2.80
CA LEU A 20 -14.86 -8.09 -1.75
C LEU A 20 -15.77 -8.55 -0.59
N PRO A 21 -15.49 -9.71 0.03
CA PRO A 21 -16.19 -10.13 1.24
C PRO A 21 -16.32 -8.92 2.16
N VAL A 22 -17.55 -8.65 2.62
CA VAL A 22 -18.04 -7.40 3.23
C VAL A 22 -17.25 -6.89 4.47
N ASN A 23 -16.12 -7.51 4.81
CA ASN A 23 -15.28 -7.18 5.94
C ASN A 23 -13.75 -7.16 5.66
N LEU A 24 -13.30 -7.19 4.40
CA LEU A 24 -11.86 -7.07 4.09
C LEU A 24 -11.42 -5.59 4.15
N PRO A 25 -10.41 -5.24 4.98
CA PRO A 25 -9.96 -3.87 5.09
C PRO A 25 -9.23 -3.45 3.81
N LEU A 26 -9.85 -2.56 3.04
CA LEU A 26 -9.23 -1.90 1.89
C LEU A 26 -8.18 -0.87 2.34
N ARG A 27 -7.04 -0.87 1.66
CA ARG A 27 -5.93 0.04 1.91
C ARG A 27 -5.48 0.69 0.62
N THR A 28 -5.05 1.95 0.71
CA THR A 28 -4.61 2.71 -0.47
C THR A 28 -3.10 2.68 -0.60
N CYS A 29 -2.62 2.26 -1.76
CA CYS A 29 -1.21 2.33 -2.11
C CYS A 29 -0.72 3.79 -2.13
N LEU A 30 0.45 4.06 -1.56
CA LEU A 30 1.07 5.38 -1.59
C LEU A 30 1.58 5.79 -2.98
N GLY A 31 2.06 4.84 -3.78
CA GLY A 31 2.59 5.11 -5.12
C GLY A 31 1.48 5.33 -6.14
N CYS A 32 0.74 4.27 -6.47
CA CYS A 32 -0.28 4.31 -7.53
C CYS A 32 -1.66 4.81 -7.08
N ARG A 33 -1.88 5.06 -5.78
CA ARG A 33 -3.15 5.56 -5.21
C ARG A 33 -4.37 4.66 -5.40
N ARG A 34 -4.22 3.43 -5.91
CA ARG A 34 -5.28 2.42 -5.95
C ARG A 34 -5.58 1.88 -4.55
N SER A 35 -6.86 1.62 -4.28
CA SER A 35 -7.34 0.96 -3.06
C SER A 35 -7.58 -0.52 -3.37
N VAL A 36 -6.92 -1.38 -2.60
CA VAL A 36 -6.91 -2.85 -2.80
C VAL A 36 -6.96 -3.56 -1.44
N ALA A 37 -7.09 -4.88 -1.45
CA ALA A 37 -7.04 -5.66 -0.22
C ALA A 37 -5.64 -5.53 0.43
N ARG A 38 -5.60 -5.65 1.76
CA ARG A 38 -4.37 -5.41 2.54
C ARG A 38 -3.23 -6.37 2.17
N ASP A 39 -3.57 -7.61 1.83
CA ASP A 39 -2.66 -8.68 1.42
C ASP A 39 -1.94 -8.44 0.08
N GLU A 40 -2.50 -7.57 -0.78
CA GLU A 40 -1.83 -7.11 -2.01
C GLU A 40 -0.77 -6.02 -1.75
N LEU A 41 -0.64 -5.56 -0.51
CA LEU A 41 0.24 -4.46 -0.13
C LEU A 41 1.25 -4.90 0.92
N VAL A 42 2.41 -4.24 0.91
CA VAL A 42 3.31 -4.21 2.05
C VAL A 42 2.97 -3.03 2.94
N ARG A 43 3.13 -3.18 4.26
CA ARG A 43 3.02 -2.08 5.22
C ARG A 43 4.40 -1.58 5.59
N LEU A 44 4.55 -0.26 5.62
CA LEU A 44 5.60 0.41 6.37
C LEU A 44 5.01 0.88 7.70
N ALA A 45 5.72 0.63 8.80
CA ALA A 45 5.32 1.04 10.13
C ALA A 45 6.32 2.03 10.71
N TRP A 46 5.82 3.00 11.48
CA TRP A 46 6.64 3.86 12.32
C TRP A 46 6.81 3.19 13.69
N VAL A 47 8.05 3.01 14.13
CA VAL A 47 8.40 2.40 15.41
C VAL A 47 8.96 3.45 16.35
N GLU A 48 8.37 3.53 17.55
CA GLU A 48 8.90 4.26 18.71
C GLU A 48 9.56 3.25 19.66
N PRO A 49 10.60 3.63 20.43
CA PRO A 49 11.20 4.96 20.55
C PRO A 49 12.29 5.27 19.50
N ASP A 50 12.65 4.31 18.67
CA ASP A 50 13.77 4.42 17.72
C ASP A 50 13.53 5.42 16.58
N ALA A 51 12.33 5.99 16.49
CA ALA A 51 11.94 6.98 15.49
C ALA A 51 12.29 6.56 14.05
N GLN A 52 11.99 5.31 13.71
CA GLN A 52 12.37 4.71 12.42
C GLN A 52 11.19 4.11 11.66
N VAL A 53 11.35 4.04 10.33
CA VAL A 53 10.43 3.32 9.44
C VAL A 53 10.90 1.88 9.26
N VAL A 54 10.00 0.90 9.38
CA VAL A 54 10.32 -0.53 9.15
C VAL A 54 9.31 -1.17 8.21
N LEU A 55 9.70 -2.28 7.57
CA LEU A 55 8.77 -3.15 6.85
C LEU A 55 7.99 -4.02 7.85
N ASP A 56 6.68 -4.09 7.65
CA ASP A 56 5.76 -4.92 8.44
C ASP A 56 4.85 -5.76 7.52
N PRO A 57 5.40 -6.74 6.78
CA PRO A 57 4.63 -7.58 5.87
C PRO A 57 3.57 -8.42 6.60
N GLY A 58 3.76 -8.67 7.89
CA GLY A 58 2.82 -9.43 8.73
C GLY A 58 1.73 -8.59 9.39
N PHE A 59 1.75 -7.26 9.24
CA PHE A 59 0.83 -6.33 9.91
C PHE A 59 0.79 -6.50 11.44
N ARG A 60 1.93 -6.82 12.05
CA ARG A 60 2.02 -7.17 13.48
C ARG A 60 2.35 -5.98 14.35
N LEU A 61 2.92 -4.92 13.79
CA LEU A 61 3.38 -3.78 14.56
C LEU A 61 2.23 -2.80 14.84
N GLY A 62 2.16 -2.31 16.08
CA GLY A 62 1.25 -1.22 16.44
C GLY A 62 1.59 0.11 15.74
N GLY A 63 0.85 1.17 16.08
CA GLY A 63 1.20 2.53 15.68
C GLY A 63 0.83 2.93 14.25
N ARG A 64 1.42 4.05 13.79
CA ARG A 64 1.14 4.63 12.48
C ARG A 64 1.80 3.79 11.39
N GLY A 65 1.07 3.53 10.31
CA GLY A 65 1.62 2.83 9.16
C GLY A 65 1.00 3.31 7.86
N CYS A 66 1.68 3.00 6.77
CA CYS A 66 1.24 3.28 5.41
C CYS A 66 1.49 2.06 4.51
N TYR A 67 0.86 2.04 3.35
CA TYR A 67 0.78 0.85 2.51
C TYR A 67 1.22 1.15 1.08
N LEU A 68 1.88 0.21 0.44
CA LEU A 68 2.27 0.30 -0.97
C LEU A 68 2.31 -1.09 -1.60
N HIS A 69 2.14 -1.16 -2.92
CA HIS A 69 2.47 -2.38 -3.65
C HIS A 69 4.01 -2.50 -3.70
N PRO A 70 4.58 -3.73 -3.71
CA PRO A 70 6.01 -3.94 -3.90
C PRO A 70 6.56 -3.20 -5.14
N GLY A 71 5.90 -3.34 -6.29
CA GLY A 71 6.27 -2.66 -7.53
C GLY A 71 6.06 -1.14 -7.56
N CYS A 72 5.58 -0.52 -6.48
CA CYS A 72 5.42 0.94 -6.37
C CYS A 72 6.57 1.63 -5.60
N ALA A 73 7.61 0.90 -5.18
CA ALA A 73 8.72 1.41 -4.37
C ALA A 73 9.36 2.67 -4.98
N ALA A 74 9.78 2.61 -6.25
CA ALA A 74 10.42 3.72 -6.95
C ALA A 74 9.56 5.00 -6.94
N GLU A 75 8.26 4.85 -7.14
CA GLU A 75 7.33 5.97 -7.16
C GLU A 75 7.14 6.59 -5.78
N VAL A 76 7.07 5.77 -4.74
CA VAL A 76 6.98 6.20 -3.35
C VAL A 76 8.24 6.98 -2.92
N ILE A 77 9.42 6.50 -3.29
CA ILE A 77 10.71 7.17 -3.03
C ILE A 77 10.75 8.52 -3.75
N ARG A 78 10.48 8.51 -5.06
CA ARG A 78 10.52 9.72 -5.92
C ARG A 78 9.61 10.83 -5.42
N ARG A 79 8.39 10.47 -4.97
CA ARG A 79 7.40 11.43 -4.45
C ARG A 79 7.56 11.73 -2.95
N ARG A 80 8.49 11.06 -2.25
CA ARG A 80 8.72 11.21 -0.80
C ARG A 80 7.45 11.10 0.04
N THR A 81 6.56 10.16 -0.31
CA THR A 81 5.20 10.09 0.27
C THR A 81 5.15 9.52 1.68
N VAL A 82 6.18 8.80 2.12
CA VAL A 82 6.18 8.05 3.40
C VAL A 82 6.05 8.98 4.61
N GLY A 83 6.87 10.04 4.70
CA GLY A 83 6.82 10.97 5.82
C GLY A 83 5.46 11.67 5.96
N ARG A 84 4.87 12.08 4.83
CA ARG A 84 3.52 12.65 4.81
C ARG A 84 2.47 11.65 5.29
N ALA A 85 2.55 10.41 4.86
CA ALA A 85 1.59 9.37 5.23
C ALA A 85 1.68 9.00 6.71
N LEU A 86 2.90 8.90 7.24
CA LEU A 86 3.14 8.59 8.66
C LEU A 86 2.96 9.80 9.57
N ARG A 87 2.92 11.03 9.01
CA ARG A 87 2.92 12.30 9.74
C ARG A 87 4.12 12.40 10.70
N ARG A 88 5.29 11.99 10.22
CA ARG A 88 6.55 11.96 10.97
C ARG A 88 7.70 12.44 10.06
N PRO A 89 8.75 13.05 10.62
CA PRO A 89 10.00 13.22 9.90
C PRO A 89 10.58 11.82 9.63
N VAL A 90 10.90 11.54 8.37
CA VAL A 90 11.53 10.28 7.97
C VAL A 90 12.77 10.62 7.16
N ASP A 91 13.82 9.85 7.32
CA ASP A 91 14.98 9.94 6.44
C ASP A 91 14.65 9.33 5.07
N PRO A 92 14.70 10.11 3.97
CA PRO A 92 14.49 9.57 2.63
C PRO A 92 15.51 8.51 2.22
N GLY A 93 16.75 8.57 2.73
CA GLY A 93 17.80 7.58 2.46
C GLY A 93 17.45 6.23 3.07
N GLN A 94 17.16 6.22 4.37
CA GLN A 94 16.66 5.05 5.10
C GLN A 94 15.43 4.41 4.45
N VAL A 95 14.46 5.23 4.01
CA VAL A 95 13.27 4.74 3.29
C VAL A 95 13.62 4.11 1.95
N ALA A 96 14.54 4.71 1.19
CA ALA A 96 14.95 4.19 -0.12
C ALA A 96 15.67 2.85 0.01
N GLU A 97 16.58 2.72 0.98
CA GLU A 97 17.28 1.47 1.28
C GLU A 97 16.31 0.37 1.70
N LEU A 98 15.39 0.68 2.62
CA LEU A 98 14.37 -0.26 3.06
C LEU A 98 13.50 -0.74 1.90
N LEU A 99 13.06 0.17 1.03
CA LEU A 99 12.19 -0.15 -0.10
C LEU A 99 12.93 -0.85 -1.25
N ALA A 100 14.25 -0.72 -1.36
CA ALA A 100 15.04 -1.47 -2.34
C ALA A 100 14.96 -2.99 -2.09
N THR A 101 14.73 -3.43 -0.84
CA THR A 101 14.55 -4.85 -0.49
C THR A 101 13.26 -5.49 -1.03
N LEU A 102 12.33 -4.68 -1.55
CA LEU A 102 11.08 -5.13 -2.16
C LEU A 102 11.17 -5.34 -3.68
N SER A 103 12.36 -5.11 -4.25
CA SER A 103 12.64 -5.21 -5.70
C SER A 103 13.00 -6.63 -6.11
#